data_AF-A0A932FNV6-F1
#
_entry.id   AF-A0A932FNV6-F1
#
_cell.length_a   1.000
_cell.length_b   1.000
_cell.length_c   1.000
_cell.angle_alpha   90.00
_cell.angle_beta   90.00
_cell.angle_gamma   90.00
#
_symmetry.space_group_name_H-M   'P 1'
#
loop_
_entity.id
_entity.type
_entity.pdbx_description
1 polymer ?
#
loop_
_entity_poly.entity_id
_entity_poly.type
_entity_poly.pdbx_seq_one_letter_code
_entity_poly.pdbx_strand_id
1 'polypeptide(L)' 'MTALAEKLKPQLTTLSAADRAELASYLLESLDGPAEADAAPAWDAELIRRAEEVRSGRAQGRPASEVFAELRKRHS' A
#
# COMPACT_ATOMS: atom_id res chain seq x y z
N MET A 1 7.79 -7.71 -21.25
CA MET A 1 6.57 -8.52 -21.08
C MET A 1 6.65 -9.74 -21.99
N THR A 2 6.14 -10.90 -21.56
CA THR A 2 6.09 -12.10 -22.41
C THR A 2 5.01 -11.94 -23.49
N ALA A 3 5.14 -12.69 -24.59
CA ALA A 3 4.11 -12.72 -25.65
C ALA A 3 2.72 -13.09 -25.11
N LEU A 4 2.67 -13.95 -24.08
CA LEU A 4 1.43 -14.31 -23.37
C LEU A 4 0.83 -13.11 -22.64
N ALA A 5 1.64 -12.35 -21.89
CA ALA A 5 1.17 -11.20 -21.14
C ALA A 5 0.60 -10.09 -22.05
N GLU A 6 1.22 -9.84 -23.21
CA GLU A 6 0.69 -8.88 -24.18
C GLU A 6 -0.63 -9.36 -24.83
N LYS A 7 -0.79 -10.67 -25.06
CA LYS A 7 -2.04 -11.25 -25.58
C LYS A 7 -3.19 -11.17 -24.57
N LEU A 8 -2.89 -11.25 -23.27
CA LEU A 8 -3.90 -11.22 -22.20
C LEU A 8 -4.41 -9.80 -21.92
N LYS A 9 -3.57 -8.77 -22.00
CA LYS A 9 -3.94 -7.35 -21.76
C LYS A 9 -5.30 -6.94 -22.35
N PRO A 10 -5.56 -7.06 -23.67
CA PRO A 10 -6.82 -6.61 -24.25
C PRO A 10 -8.04 -7.40 -23.71
N GLN A 11 -7.86 -8.67 -23.34
CA GLN A 11 -8.92 -9.50 -22.76
C GLN A 11 -9.19 -9.13 -21.30
N LEU A 12 -8.15 -8.80 -20.53
CA LEU A 12 -8.31 -8.36 -19.15
C LEU A 12 -8.96 -6.97 -19.07
N THR A 13 -8.73 -6.10 -20.05
CA THR A 13 -9.35 -4.77 -20.08
C THR A 13 -10.85 -4.79 -20.35
N THR A 14 -11.41 -5.88 -20.91
CA THR A 14 -12.87 -6.00 -21.12
C THR A 14 -13.62 -6.50 -19.89
N LEU A 15 -12.92 -7.02 -18.88
CA LEU A 15 -13.51 -7.49 -17.64
C LEU A 15 -14.16 -6.34 -16.84
N SER A 16 -15.04 -6.69 -15.91
CA SER A 16 -15.61 -5.72 -14.98
C SER A 16 -14.53 -5.11 -14.09
N ALA A 17 -14.80 -3.96 -13.47
CA ALA A 17 -13.86 -3.36 -12.53
C ALA A 17 -13.57 -4.27 -11.31
N ALA A 18 -14.57 -5.06 -10.87
CA ALA A 18 -14.43 -5.99 -9.77
C ALA A 18 -13.48 -7.14 -10.11
N ASP A 19 -13.69 -7.81 -11.26
CA ASP A 19 -12.84 -8.94 -11.67
C ASP A 19 -11.40 -8.48 -11.93
N ARG A 20 -11.21 -7.28 -12.49
CA ARG A 20 -9.86 -6.71 -12.65
C ARG A 20 -9.20 -6.43 -11.32
N ALA A 21 -9.94 -5.98 -10.31
CA ALA A 21 -9.40 -5.73 -8.97
C ALA A 21 -9.00 -7.03 -8.29
N GLU A 22 -9.82 -8.08 -8.39
CA GLU A 22 -9.52 -9.41 -7.85
C GLU A 22 -8.26 -10.01 -8.50
N LEU A 23 -8.18 -9.98 -9.84
CA LEU A 23 -7.00 -10.45 -10.57
C LEU A 23 -5.75 -9.63 -10.24
N ALA A 24 -5.89 -8.32 -10.05
CA ALA A 24 -4.77 -7.48 -9.62
C ALA A 24 -4.29 -7.87 -8.21
N SER A 25 -5.19 -8.12 -7.26
CA SER A 25 -4.83 -8.60 -5.91
C SER A 25 -4.06 -9.91 -5.99
N TYR A 26 -4.63 -10.90 -6.69
CA TYR A 26 -3.99 -12.21 -6.86
C TYR A 26 -2.59 -12.12 -7.48
N LEU A 27 -2.44 -11.31 -8.54
CA LEU A 27 -1.14 -11.14 -9.19
C LEU A 27 -0.15 -10.40 -8.29
N LEU A 28 -0.58 -9.39 -7.54
CA LEU A 28 0.28 -8.69 -6.57
C LEU A 28 0.73 -9.63 -5.45
N GLU A 29 -0.17 -10.40 -4.87
CA GLU A 29 0.14 -11.42 -3.86
C GLU A 29 1.13 -12.48 -4.40
N SER A 30 1.04 -12.82 -5.69
CA SER A 30 2.01 -13.75 -6.30
C SER A 30 3.42 -13.18 -6.44
N LEU A 31 3.58 -11.86 -6.33
CA LEU A 31 4.89 -11.20 -6.31
C LEU A 31 5.51 -11.20 -4.91
N ASP A 32 4.74 -11.48 -3.87
CA ASP A 32 5.27 -11.56 -2.51
C ASP A 32 6.24 -12.74 -2.43
N GLY A 33 7.53 -12.41 -2.36
CA GLY A 33 8.59 -13.37 -2.14
C GLY A 33 8.54 -13.97 -0.73
N PRO A 34 9.45 -14.90 -0.41
CA PRO A 34 9.63 -15.30 0.97
C PRO A 34 9.89 -14.06 1.83
N ALA A 35 9.23 -13.97 2.98
CA ALA A 35 9.44 -12.88 3.90
C ALA A 35 10.94 -12.72 4.18
N GLU A 36 11.46 -11.51 3.96
CA GLU A 36 12.83 -11.18 4.35
C GLU A 36 12.93 -11.36 5.87
N ALA A 37 13.86 -12.20 6.32
CA ALA A 37 13.94 -12.62 7.72
C ALA A 37 14.15 -11.44 8.69
N ASP A 38 14.69 -10.33 8.20
CA ASP A 38 14.95 -9.09 8.91
C ASP A 38 13.85 -8.03 8.70
N ALA A 39 12.90 -8.21 7.79
CA ALA A 39 11.85 -7.22 7.56
C ALA A 39 11.01 -7.00 8.82
N ALA A 40 10.48 -8.06 9.45
CA ALA A 40 9.66 -7.90 10.65
C ALA A 40 10.41 -7.22 11.81
N PRO A 41 11.62 -7.67 12.20
CA PRO A 41 12.43 -6.96 13.20
C PRO A 41 12.77 -5.50 12.82
N ALA A 42 13.05 -5.22 11.55
CA ALA A 42 13.35 -3.87 11.09
C ALA A 42 12.12 -2.95 11.16
N TRP A 43 10.94 -3.47 10.83
CA TRP A 43 9.67 -2.76 10.99
C TRP A 43 9.36 -2.47 12.46
N ASP A 44 9.58 -3.43 13.36
CA ASP A 44 9.39 -3.20 14.81
C ASP A 44 10.33 -2.11 15.34
N ALA A 45 11.61 -2.15 14.96
CA ALA A 45 12.58 -1.13 15.34
C ALA A 45 12.18 0.27 14.82
N GLU A 46 11.70 0.35 13.58
CA GLU A 46 11.23 1.59 12.98
C GLU A 46 9.98 2.13 13.68
N LEU A 47 9.02 1.26 14.04
CA LEU A 47 7.82 1.67 14.77
C LEU A 47 8.16 2.23 16.15
N ILE A 48 9.08 1.59 16.88
CA ILE A 48 9.57 2.09 18.17
C ILE A 48 10.21 3.47 17.99
N ARG A 49 11.13 3.61 17.02
CA ARG A 49 11.83 4.87 16.73
C ARG A 49 10.84 6.00 16.39
N ARG A 50 9.84 5.74 15.54
CA ARG A 50 8.82 6.73 15.17
C ARG A 50 7.91 7.10 16.33
N ALA A 51 7.53 6.14 17.16
CA ALA A 51 6.74 6.42 18.35
C ALA A 51 7.49 7.33 19.33
N GLU A 52 8.79 7.10 19.51
CA GLU A 52 9.65 7.98 20.31
C GLU A 52 9.79 9.37 19.71
N GLU A 53 9.91 9.50 18.37
CA GLU A 53 9.95 10.80 17.69
C GLU A 53 8.73 11.66 17.97
N VAL A 54 7.55 11.04 17.96
CA VAL A 54 6.29 11.71 18.30
C VAL A 54 6.27 12.08 19.78
N ARG A 55 6.59 11.14 20.67
CA ARG A 55 6.58 11.37 22.13
C ARG A 55 7.56 12.45 22.56
N SER A 56 8.74 12.50 21.94
CA SER A 56 9.78 13.47 22.25
C SER A 56 9.57 14.82 21.56
N GLY A 57 8.52 14.98 20.74
CA GLY A 57 8.27 16.20 19.96
C GLY A 57 9.30 16.45 18.85
N ARG A 58 10.13 15.47 18.50
CA ARG A 58 11.07 15.56 17.36
C ARG A 58 10.30 15.53 16.04
N ALA A 59 9.22 14.75 15.97
CA ALA A 59 8.27 14.79 14.88
C ALA A 59 7.21 15.88 15.14
N GLN A 60 7.08 16.83 14.21
CA GLN A 60 5.99 17.81 14.22
C GLN A 60 4.76 17.21 13.53
N GLY A 61 3.74 16.90 14.33
CA GLY A 61 2.44 16.45 13.85
C GLY A 61 1.56 17.60 13.37
N ARG A 62 0.51 17.26 12.62
CA ARG A 62 -0.61 18.17 12.30
C ARG A 62 -1.82 17.81 13.17
N PRO A 63 -2.69 18.78 13.53
CA PRO A 63 -3.94 18.46 14.19
C PRO A 63 -4.77 17.46 13.38
N ALA A 64 -5.19 16.37 14.03
CA ALA A 64 -5.93 15.30 13.36
C ALA A 64 -7.22 15.80 12.70
N SER A 65 -7.89 16.78 13.32
CA SER A 65 -9.10 17.42 12.79
C SER A 65 -8.89 18.06 11.42
N GLU A 66 -7.76 18.73 11.20
CA GLU A 66 -7.41 19.34 9.91
C GLU A 66 -7.17 18.28 8.85
N VAL A 67 -6.38 17.25 9.18
CA VAL A 67 -6.08 16.15 8.26
C VAL A 67 -7.37 15.43 7.81
N PHE A 68 -8.26 15.12 8.76
CA PHE A 68 -9.52 14.46 8.43
C PHE A 68 -10.50 15.36 7.66
N ALA A 69 -10.49 16.67 7.89
CA ALA A 69 -11.28 17.61 7.10
C ALA A 69 -10.81 17.66 5.65
N GLU A 70 -9.49 17.71 5.42
CA GLU A 70 -8.88 17.70 4.08
C GLU A 70 -9.21 16.42 3.30
N LEU A 71 -9.05 15.25 3.93
CA LEU A 71 -9.32 13.96 3.30
C LEU A 71 -10.78 13.84 2.86
N ARG A 72 -11.73 14.25 3.71
CA ARG A 72 -13.15 14.27 3.34
C ARG A 72 -13.41 15.17 2.15
N LYS A 73 -12.84 16.38 2.11
CA LYS A 73 -13.01 17.30 0.98
C LYS A 73 -12.48 16.74 -0.34
N ARG A 74 -11.44 15.90 -0.30
CA ARG A 74 -10.81 15.33 -1.51
C ARG A 74 -11.55 14.11 -2.07
N HIS A 75 -12.25 13.37 -1.23
CA HIS A 75 -12.80 12.05 -1.56
C HIS A 75 -14.30 11.91 -1.32
N SER A 76 -14.99 12.98 -0.92
CA SER A 76 -16.47 13.08 -0.92
C SER A 76 -16.93 13.85 -2.15
#